data_AF-A0A8H3TQB8-F1
#
_entry.id   AF-A0A8H3TQB8-F1
#
_cell.length_a   1.000
_cell.length_b   1.000
_cell.length_c   1.000
_cell.angle_alpha   90.00
_cell.angle_beta   90.00
_cell.angle_gamma   90.00
#
_symmetry.space_group_name_H-M   'P 1'
#
loop_
_entity.id
_entity.type
_entity.pdbx_description
1 polymer ?
#
loop_
_entity_poly.entity_id
_entity_poly.type
_entity_poly.pdbx_seq_one_letter_code
_entity_poly.pdbx_strand_id
1 'polypeptide(L)' 'MSSGPLYRDPWAKREAWRKSPIFSNKAMFRNLFPGFGWAVGAFTAYVIYDDFIAKKSGGHH' A
#
# COMPACT_ATOMS: atom_id res chain seq x y z
N MET A 1 -10.87 26.47 9.14
CA MET A 1 -11.64 25.22 9.35
C MET A 1 -12.44 25.40 10.63
N SER A 2 -13.76 25.50 10.56
CA SER A 2 -14.59 25.77 11.74
C SER A 2 -14.64 24.53 12.63
N SER A 3 -14.00 24.61 13.80
CA SER A 3 -14.11 23.61 14.86
C SER A 3 -15.47 23.77 15.54
N GLY A 4 -16.50 23.16 14.93
CA GLY A 4 -17.80 23.02 15.60
C GLY A 4 -17.66 22.27 16.93
N PRO A 5 -18.67 22.34 17.81
CA PRO A 5 -18.64 21.66 19.10
C PRO A 5 -18.32 20.16 18.88
N LEU A 6 -17.29 19.68 19.59
CA LEU A 6 -16.88 18.27 19.54
C LEU A 6 -18.05 17.41 20.01
N TYR A 7 -18.77 16.79 19.07
CA TYR A 7 -19.79 15.80 19.37
C TYR A 7 -19.11 14.61 20.06
N ARG A 8 -19.36 14.47 21.36
CA ARG A 8 -18.93 13.32 22.16
C ARG A 8 -20.09 12.36 22.27
N ASP A 9 -20.04 11.31 21.46
CA ASP A 9 -20.99 10.21 21.59
C ASP A 9 -20.88 9.56 22.99
N PRO A 10 -21.95 9.58 23.80
CA PRO A 10 -21.94 8.99 25.14
C PRO A 10 -21.79 7.46 25.13
N TRP A 11 -22.02 6.81 23.99
CA TRP A 11 -21.93 5.36 23.83
C TRP A 11 -20.61 4.88 23.22
N ALA A 12 -19.69 5.78 22.86
CA ALA A 12 -18.44 5.43 22.19
C ALA A 12 -17.64 4.36 22.94
N LYS A 13 -17.64 4.39 24.29
CA LYS A 13 -16.98 3.39 25.13
C LYS A 13 -17.65 2.01 25.05
N ARG A 14 -18.97 1.97 24.86
CA ARG A 14 -19.74 0.73 24.66
C ARG A 14 -19.59 0.19 23.24
N GLU A 15 -19.41 1.03 22.23
CA GLU A 15 -19.20 0.59 20.85
C GLU A 15 -17.73 0.27 20.53
N ALA A 16 -16.80 0.60 21.42
CA ALA A 16 -15.36 0.40 21.21
C ALA A 16 -15.00 -1.06 20.86
N TRP A 17 -15.68 -2.05 21.44
CA TRP A 17 -15.42 -3.47 21.12
C TRP A 17 -15.77 -3.84 19.68
N ARG A 18 -16.67 -3.10 19.01
CA ARG A 18 -17.03 -3.31 17.60
C ARG A 18 -15.98 -2.78 16.65
N LYS A 19 -15.17 -1.82 17.10
CA LYS A 19 -14.10 -1.23 16.30
C LYS A 19 -12.86 -2.11 16.37
N SER A 20 -12.81 -3.11 15.51
CA SER A 20 -11.62 -3.95 15.36
C SER A 20 -10.63 -3.31 14.37
N PRO A 21 -9.34 -3.19 14.73
CA PRO A 21 -8.30 -2.73 13.80
C PRO A 21 -8.11 -3.66 12.59
N ILE A 22 -8.56 -4.92 12.69
CA ILE A 22 -8.53 -5.92 11.61
C ILE A 22 -9.44 -5.50 10.45
N PHE A 23 -10.59 -4.87 10.75
CA PHE A 23 -11.55 -4.40 9.75
C PHE A 23 -11.33 -2.94 9.34
N SER A 24 -10.17 -2.36 9.67
CA SER A 24 -9.85 -1.01 9.21
C SER A 24 -9.60 -1.00 7.69
N ASN A 25 -10.05 0.05 7.00
CA ASN A 25 -9.79 0.23 5.56
C ASN A 25 -8.30 0.10 5.23
N LYS A 26 -7.43 0.60 6.12
CA LYS A 26 -5.98 0.50 5.97
C LYS A 26 -5.49 -0.96 5.96
N ALA A 27 -6.04 -1.81 6.83
CA ALA A 27 -5.70 -3.23 6.85
C ALA A 27 -6.19 -3.95 5.58
N MET A 28 -7.38 -3.60 5.08
CA MET A 28 -7.91 -4.12 3.81
C MET A 28 -7.01 -3.74 2.63
N PHE A 29 -6.64 -2.46 2.48
CA PHE A 29 -5.79 -2.00 1.37
C PHE A 29 -4.38 -2.61 1.40
N ARG A 30 -3.77 -2.77 2.58
CA ARG A 30 -2.46 -3.42 2.70
C ARG A 30 -2.49 -4.88 2.25
N ASN A 31 -3.61 -5.56 2.47
CA ASN A 31 -3.76 -6.98 2.15
C ASN A 31 -4.36 -7.23 0.76
N LEU A 32 -4.73 -6.17 0.02
CA LEU A 32 -5.37 -6.27 -1.29
C LEU A 32 -4.45 -6.90 -2.35
N PHE A 33 -3.15 -6.64 -2.27
CA PHE A 33 -2.17 -7.18 -3.21
C PHE A 33 -1.02 -7.88 -2.47
N PRO A 34 -1.23 -9.12 -2.01
CA PRO A 34 -0.16 -9.89 -1.38
C PRO A 34 0.97 -10.08 -2.40
N GLY A 35 2.18 -9.66 -2.03
CA GLY A 35 3.37 -9.80 -2.90
C GLY A 35 3.59 -8.67 -3.92
N PHE A 36 2.76 -7.62 -3.95
CA PHE A 36 2.95 -6.49 -4.88
C PHE A 36 4.34 -5.85 -4.77
N GLY A 37 4.88 -5.69 -3.57
CA GLY A 37 6.21 -5.13 -3.38
C GLY A 37 7.31 -5.97 -4.05
N TRP A 38 7.20 -7.29 -3.97
CA TRP A 38 8.14 -8.21 -4.64
C TRP A 38 7.99 -8.17 -6.15
N ALA A 39 6.74 -8.14 -6.65
CA ALA A 39 6.47 -8.05 -8.08
C ALA A 39 7.05 -6.76 -8.69
N VAL A 40 6.84 -5.61 -8.04
CA VAL A 40 7.40 -4.32 -8.48
C VAL A 40 8.93 -4.36 -8.46
N GLY A 41 9.54 -4.95 -7.41
CA GLY A 41 11.00 -5.09 -7.32
C GLY A 41 11.58 -5.95 -8.44
N ALA A 42 11.02 -7.14 -8.68
CA ALA A 42 11.45 -8.03 -9.76
C ALA A 42 11.26 -7.41 -11.14
N PHE A 43 10.12 -6.76 -11.37
CA PHE A 43 9.84 -6.06 -12.62
C PHE A 43 10.84 -4.93 -12.89
N THR A 44 11.14 -4.12 -11.86
CA THR A 44 12.10 -3.02 -11.99
C THR A 44 13.50 -3.54 -12.30
N ALA A 45 13.94 -4.61 -11.63
CA ALA A 45 15.21 -5.26 -11.89
C ALA A 45 15.29 -5.80 -13.33
N TYR A 46 14.21 -6.40 -13.83
CA TYR A 46 14.11 -6.87 -15.21
C TYR A 46 14.24 -5.71 -16.22
N VAL A 47 13.49 -4.62 -16.03
CA VAL A 47 13.56 -3.44 -16.91
C VAL A 47 14.98 -2.84 -16.93
N ILE A 48 15.63 -2.72 -15.77
CA ILE A 48 17.01 -2.23 -15.71
C ILE A 48 17.96 -3.14 -16.50
N TYR A 49 17.83 -4.46 -16.33
CA TYR A 49 18.65 -5.41 -17.06
C TYR A 49 18.41 -5.33 -18.57
N ASP A 50 17.16 -5.36 -19.01
CA ASP A 50 16.80 -5.41 -20.42
C ASP A 50 17.15 -4.11 -21.15
N ASP A 51 16.75 -2.95 -20.59
CA ASP A 51 16.88 -1.67 -21.27
C ASP A 51 18.28 -1.04 -21.15
N PHE A 52 19.01 -1.30 -20.06
CA PHE A 52 20.29 -0.62 -19.82
C PHE A 52 21.51 -1.54 -19.92
N ILE A 53 21.37 -2.83 -19.62
CA ILE A 53 22.50 -3.78 -19.59
C ILE A 53 22.53 -4.62 -20.87
N ALA A 54 21.44 -5.30 -21.21
CA ALA A 54 21.35 -6.17 -22.37
C ALA A 54 21.42 -5.39 -23.71
N LYS A 55 20.75 -4.23 -23.80
CA LYS A 55 20.88 -3.34 -24.98
C LYS A 55 22.30 -2.80 -25.18
N LYS A 56 23.07 -2.59 -24.10
CA LYS A 56 24.45 -2.09 -24.18
C LYS A 56 25.43 -3.18 -24.62
N SER A 57 25.15 -4.45 -24.35
CA SER A 57 26.03 -5.58 -24.74
C SER A 57 25.77 -6.13 -26.15
N GLY A 58 24.60 -5.86 -26.75
CA GLY A 58 24.23 -6.31 -28.11
C GLY A 58 24.57 -5.33 -29.26
N GLY A 59 25.08 -4.14 -28.95
CA GLY A 59 25.48 -3.13 -29.94
C GLY A 59 26.94 -3.26 -30.39
N HIS A 60 27.26 -4.33 -31.10
CA HIS A 60 28.49 -4.44 -31.91
C HIS A 60 28.09 -4.71 -33.37
N HIS A 61 27.54 -3.68 -34.01
CA HIS A 61 27.60 -3.41 -35.44
C HIS A 61 28.00 -1.95 -35.59
#